data_AF-A0A2M7H635-F1
#
_entry.id   AF-A0A2M7H635-F1
#
_cell.length_a   1.000
_cell.length_b   1.000
_cell.length_c   1.000
_cell.angle_alpha   90.00
_cell.angle_beta   90.00
_cell.angle_gamma   90.00
#
_symmetry.space_group_name_H-M   'P 1'
#
loop_
_entity.id
_entity.type
_entity.pdbx_description
1 polymer ?
#
loop_
_entity_poly.entity_id
_entity_poly.type
_entity_poly.pdbx_seq_one_letter_code
_entity_poly.pdbx_strand_id
1 'polypeptide(L)'
;NLVMNAVNAILKGQLPEKGAVLAPNKAQCDTCPRNETKPEKLSIAEIKRPWQIKIDPERCFLLQGLICLGPATRSGCGETCIRANMPCRGCFGPVDGVIDQGARALSVIASLLGLEGEKKMTEEDVKKLIDQIADPVGTFYRFSLPSSLLRRKRME
;
A
#
# COMPACT_ATOMS: atom_id res chain seq x y z
N ASN A 1 -13.31 -12.29 -11.99
CA ASN A 1 -12.35 -13.38 -12.22
C ASN A 1 -11.36 -12.92 -13.30
N LEU A 2 -10.20 -12.37 -12.92
CA LEU A 2 -9.27 -11.72 -13.85
C LEU A 2 -8.64 -12.69 -14.86
N VAL A 3 -8.28 -13.89 -14.41
CA VAL A 3 -7.66 -14.93 -15.26
C VAL A 3 -8.65 -15.40 -16.32
N MET A 4 -9.90 -15.70 -15.94
CA MET A 4 -10.92 -16.08 -16.92
C MET A 4 -11.24 -14.96 -17.91
N ASN A 5 -11.22 -13.70 -17.47
CA ASN A 5 -11.36 -12.57 -18.39
C ASN A 5 -10.22 -12.52 -19.42
N ALA A 6 -8.99 -12.80 -19.00
CA ALA A 6 -7.83 -12.91 -19.90
C ALA A 6 -8.02 -14.03 -20.93
N VAL A 7 -8.39 -15.23 -20.46
CA VAL A 7 -8.62 -16.40 -21.33
C VAL A 7 -9.72 -16.10 -22.36
N ASN A 8 -10.84 -15.52 -21.91
CA ASN A 8 -11.94 -15.16 -22.79
C ASN A 8 -11.54 -14.09 -23.82
N ALA A 9 -10.73 -13.11 -23.44
CA ALA A 9 -10.22 -12.09 -24.37
C ALA A 9 -9.35 -12.72 -25.48
N ILE A 10 -8.49 -13.67 -25.11
CA ILE A 10 -7.66 -14.43 -26.06
C ILE A 10 -8.54 -15.26 -27.00
N LEU A 11 -9.49 -16.03 -26.46
CA LEU A 11 -10.37 -16.90 -27.26
C LEU A 11 -11.25 -16.11 -28.25
N LYS A 12 -11.63 -14.87 -27.90
CA LYS A 12 -12.42 -13.98 -28.77
C LYS A 12 -11.58 -13.18 -29.76
N GLY A 13 -10.25 -13.26 -29.70
CA GLY A 13 -9.35 -12.39 -30.47
C GLY A 13 -9.43 -10.91 -30.07
N GLN A 14 -9.98 -10.60 -28.89
CA GLN A 14 -10.17 -9.24 -28.37
C GLN A 14 -9.08 -8.91 -27.35
N LEU A 15 -7.83 -8.90 -27.80
CA LEU A 15 -6.69 -8.62 -26.93
C LEU A 15 -6.70 -7.16 -26.48
N PRO A 16 -6.41 -6.88 -25.19
CA PRO A 16 -6.26 -5.51 -24.74
C PRO A 16 -4.98 -4.90 -25.30
N GLU A 17 -4.85 -3.58 -25.21
CA GLU A 17 -3.65 -2.87 -25.63
C GLU A 17 -2.40 -3.39 -24.93
N LYS A 18 -1.25 -3.30 -25.61
CA LYS A 18 0.03 -3.75 -25.06
C LYS A 18 0.33 -2.99 -23.75
N GLY A 19 0.60 -3.74 -22.68
CA GLY A 19 0.85 -3.18 -21.35
C GLY A 19 -0.42 -2.97 -20.51
N ALA A 20 -1.60 -3.31 -21.04
CA ALA A 20 -2.83 -3.24 -20.26
C ALA A 20 -2.79 -4.19 -19.06
N VAL A 21 -3.33 -3.71 -17.94
CA VAL A 21 -3.55 -4.48 -16.73
C VAL A 21 -5.04 -4.77 -16.62
N LEU A 22 -5.42 -6.05 -16.48
CA LEU A 22 -6.82 -6.46 -16.44
C LEU A 22 -7.55 -6.08 -15.15
N ALA A 23 -6.80 -5.76 -14.09
CA ALA A 23 -7.35 -5.27 -12.83
C ALA A 23 -7.74 -3.79 -12.94
N PRO A 24 -8.80 -3.35 -12.22
CA PRO A 24 -9.29 -1.96 -12.32
C PRO A 24 -8.19 -0.94 -12.04
N ASN A 25 -8.15 0.15 -12.80
CA ASN A 25 -7.18 1.23 -12.60
C ASN A 25 -7.64 2.19 -11.49
N LYS A 26 -7.72 1.67 -10.26
CA LYS A 26 -8.13 2.41 -9.05
C LYS A 26 -7.32 1.91 -7.86
N ALA A 27 -7.11 2.77 -6.87
CA ALA A 27 -6.41 2.36 -5.65
C ALA A 27 -7.26 1.39 -4.84
N GLN A 28 -6.63 0.52 -4.06
CA GLN A 28 -7.35 -0.46 -3.24
C GLN A 28 -8.20 0.22 -2.15
N CYS A 29 -7.87 1.45 -1.77
CA CYS A 29 -8.71 2.23 -0.86
C CYS A 29 -10.11 2.52 -1.43
N ASP A 30 -10.25 2.62 -2.76
CA ASP A 30 -11.54 2.95 -3.41
C ASP A 30 -12.57 1.83 -3.26
N THR A 31 -12.12 0.58 -3.05
CA THR A 31 -12.97 -0.60 -2.86
C THR A 31 -12.87 -1.17 -1.43
N CYS A 32 -12.11 -0.52 -0.55
CA CYS A 32 -11.87 -1.01 0.80
C CYS A 32 -13.09 -0.70 1.70
N PRO A 33 -13.68 -1.71 2.38
CA PRO A 33 -14.85 -1.49 3.24
C PRO A 33 -14.55 -0.61 4.45
N ARG A 34 -13.27 -0.43 4.81
CA ARG A 34 -12.85 0.40 5.94
C ARG A 34 -12.57 1.85 5.56
N ASN A 35 -12.73 2.22 4.29
CA ASN A 35 -12.33 3.55 3.81
C ASN A 35 -13.20 4.67 4.42
N GLU A 36 -14.49 4.39 4.65
CA GLU A 36 -15.45 5.32 5.27
C GLU A 36 -15.11 5.68 6.72
N THR A 37 -14.29 4.87 7.39
CA THR A 37 -13.84 5.15 8.77
C THR A 37 -12.73 6.20 8.84
N LYS A 38 -12.19 6.63 7.69
CA LYS A 38 -11.10 7.61 7.65
C LYS A 38 -11.65 9.02 7.90
N PRO A 39 -11.05 9.78 8.83
CA PRO A 39 -11.34 11.21 8.95
C PRO A 39 -10.79 11.98 7.74
N GLU A 40 -11.25 13.21 7.57
CA GLU A 40 -10.75 14.15 6.54
C GLU A 40 -9.22 14.34 6.65
N LYS A 41 -8.72 14.45 7.89
CA LYS A 41 -7.29 14.49 8.20
C LYS A 41 -6.87 13.19 8.87
N LEU A 42 -6.25 12.30 8.08
CA LEU A 42 -5.69 11.07 8.60
C LEU A 42 -4.27 11.31 9.09
N SER A 43 -3.98 10.94 10.34
CA SER A 43 -2.63 10.96 10.91
C SER A 43 -2.32 9.62 11.54
N ILE A 44 -1.06 9.20 11.41
CA ILE A 44 -0.51 7.98 12.03
C ILE A 44 0.39 8.44 13.17
N ALA A 45 -0.04 8.25 14.43
CA ALA A 45 0.72 8.70 15.59
C ALA A 45 1.99 7.86 15.83
N GLU A 46 1.90 6.56 15.61
CA GLU A 46 2.98 5.59 15.80
C GLU A 46 2.79 4.39 14.87
N ILE A 47 3.88 3.70 14.56
CA ILE A 47 3.88 2.51 13.74
C ILE A 47 3.89 1.27 14.63
N LYS A 48 2.96 0.37 14.36
CA LYS A 48 2.75 -0.90 15.03
C LYS A 48 2.86 -2.04 14.04
N ARG A 49 3.26 -3.21 14.54
CA ARG A 49 3.26 -4.49 13.83
C ARG A 49 2.02 -5.28 14.24
N PRO A 50 1.49 -6.16 13.38
CA PRO A 50 0.22 -6.86 13.63
C PRO A 50 0.12 -7.62 14.97
N TRP A 51 1.23 -8.08 15.53
CA TRP A 51 1.24 -8.79 16.83
C TRP A 51 1.32 -7.87 18.06
N GLN A 52 1.59 -6.58 17.87
CA GLN A 52 1.71 -5.63 18.98
C GLN A 52 0.34 -5.13 19.45
N ILE A 53 -0.70 -5.31 18.65
CA ILE A 53 -2.06 -4.83 18.96
C ILE A 53 -3.12 -5.85 18.60
N LYS A 54 -4.27 -5.76 19.28
CA LYS A 54 -5.51 -6.39 18.83
C LYS A 54 -6.13 -5.50 17.75
N ILE A 55 -6.18 -6.00 16.52
CA ILE A 55 -6.61 -5.21 15.37
C ILE A 55 -8.14 -5.12 15.31
N ASP A 56 -8.65 -3.90 15.36
CA ASP A 56 -10.06 -3.60 15.14
C ASP A 56 -10.41 -3.92 13.66
N PRO A 57 -11.35 -4.85 13.41
CA PRO A 57 -11.70 -5.27 12.07
C PRO A 57 -12.54 -4.25 11.29
N GLU A 58 -13.12 -3.25 11.94
CA GLU A 58 -13.98 -2.25 11.32
C GLU A 58 -13.17 -0.99 10.96
N ARG A 59 -12.17 -0.65 11.78
CA ARG A 59 -11.38 0.57 11.60
C ARG A 59 -10.25 0.43 10.56
N CYS A 60 -9.97 1.49 9.81
CA CYS A 60 -8.84 1.53 8.87
C CYS A 60 -7.51 1.18 9.57
N PHE A 61 -6.70 0.31 8.96
CA PHE A 61 -5.40 -0.11 9.50
C PHE A 61 -4.42 1.05 9.73
N LEU A 62 -4.40 2.05 8.84
CA LEU A 62 -3.51 3.20 8.97
C LEU A 62 -3.82 4.01 10.24
N LEU A 63 -5.10 4.19 10.58
CA LEU A 63 -5.52 4.85 11.83
C LEU A 63 -5.11 4.08 13.09
N GLN A 64 -4.85 2.78 12.95
CA GLN A 64 -4.42 1.91 14.05
C GLN A 64 -2.89 1.78 14.14
N GLY A 65 -2.14 2.52 13.31
CA GLY A 65 -0.68 2.46 13.27
C GLY A 65 -0.11 1.32 12.42
N LEU A 66 -0.94 0.56 11.71
CA LEU A 66 -0.49 -0.55 10.88
C LEU A 66 -0.20 -0.07 9.46
N ILE A 67 1.03 -0.28 8.98
CA ILE A 67 1.39 0.04 7.59
C ILE A 67 0.53 -0.81 6.65
N CYS A 68 -0.27 -0.12 5.84
CA CYS A 68 -1.14 -0.71 4.83
C CYS A 68 -0.84 -0.07 3.48
N LEU A 69 -0.43 -0.88 2.49
CA LEU A 69 -0.02 -0.37 1.17
C LEU A 69 -1.20 -0.13 0.22
N GLY A 70 -2.44 -0.26 0.70
CA GLY A 70 -3.66 -0.08 -0.08
C GLY A 70 -3.72 1.21 -0.90
N PRO A 71 -3.32 2.38 -0.36
CA PRO A 71 -3.31 3.64 -1.11
C PRO A 71 -2.38 3.65 -2.34
N ALA A 72 -1.33 2.82 -2.33
CA ALA A 72 -0.34 2.72 -3.41
C ALA A 72 -0.49 1.42 -4.21
N THR A 73 -1.62 0.71 -4.07
CA THR A 73 -1.82 -0.60 -4.69
C THR A 73 -3.10 -0.62 -5.50
N ARG A 74 -3.07 -1.23 -6.67
CA ARG A 74 -4.23 -1.45 -7.52
C ARG A 74 -5.28 -2.34 -6.86
N SER A 75 -6.56 -2.04 -7.09
CA SER A 75 -7.68 -2.89 -6.66
C SER A 75 -7.86 -4.13 -7.57
N GLY A 76 -8.91 -4.93 -7.35
CA GLY A 76 -9.21 -6.12 -8.15
C GLY A 76 -8.79 -7.46 -7.53
N CYS A 77 -8.07 -7.44 -6.40
CA CYS A 77 -7.79 -8.63 -5.58
C CYS A 77 -8.98 -9.04 -4.71
N GLY A 78 -10.07 -8.28 -4.81
CA GLY A 78 -11.22 -8.33 -3.93
C GLY A 78 -10.78 -8.20 -2.49
N GLU A 79 -9.90 -7.27 -2.09
CA GLU A 79 -9.65 -6.94 -0.68
C GLU A 79 -9.33 -8.15 0.25
N THR A 80 -8.75 -9.23 -0.30
CA THR A 80 -8.65 -10.52 0.42
C THR A 80 -7.89 -10.40 1.74
N CYS A 81 -6.80 -9.62 1.77
CA CYS A 81 -6.07 -9.34 3.02
C CYS A 81 -6.95 -8.59 4.04
N ILE A 82 -7.70 -7.58 3.58
CA ILE A 82 -8.53 -6.72 4.44
C ILE A 82 -9.64 -7.54 5.08
N ARG A 83 -10.28 -8.43 4.31
CA ARG A 83 -11.30 -9.36 4.82
C ARG A 83 -10.74 -10.37 5.82
N ALA A 84 -9.48 -10.76 5.68
CA ALA A 84 -8.76 -11.58 6.66
C ALA A 84 -8.20 -10.78 7.85
N ASN A 85 -8.66 -9.53 8.05
CA ASN A 85 -8.18 -8.61 9.07
C ASN A 85 -6.67 -8.35 9.04
N MET A 86 -6.07 -8.29 7.85
CA MET A 86 -4.66 -7.98 7.64
C MET A 86 -4.46 -6.79 6.68
N PRO A 87 -3.44 -5.94 6.91
CA PRO A 87 -3.15 -4.83 6.02
C PRO A 87 -2.74 -5.28 4.62
N CYS A 88 -3.04 -4.46 3.62
CA CYS A 88 -2.61 -4.69 2.24
C CYS A 88 -1.08 -4.72 2.16
N ARG A 89 -0.53 -5.73 1.48
CA ARG A 89 0.91 -5.93 1.29
C ARG A 89 1.44 -5.48 -0.08
N GLY A 90 0.58 -4.95 -0.95
CA GLY A 90 1.01 -4.38 -2.22
C GLY A 90 1.22 -5.34 -3.39
N CYS A 91 0.75 -6.59 -3.32
CA CYS A 91 1.04 -7.58 -4.36
C CYS A 91 0.43 -7.30 -5.75
N PHE A 92 -0.63 -6.49 -5.85
CA PHE A 92 -1.29 -6.17 -7.13
C PHE A 92 -0.60 -5.05 -7.92
N GLY A 93 0.53 -4.55 -7.42
CA GLY A 93 1.30 -3.50 -8.06
C GLY A 93 0.59 -2.13 -8.05
N PRO A 94 1.18 -1.13 -8.71
CA PRO A 94 0.66 0.23 -8.72
C PRO A 94 -0.51 0.44 -9.72
N VAL A 95 -1.19 1.58 -9.58
CA VAL A 95 -2.10 2.13 -10.61
C VAL A 95 -1.30 2.71 -11.78
N ASP A 96 -1.97 2.98 -12.90
CA ASP A 96 -1.30 3.54 -14.08
C ASP A 96 -0.69 4.92 -13.75
N GLY A 97 0.44 5.23 -14.39
CA GLY A 97 1.20 6.46 -14.14
C GLY A 97 2.12 6.43 -12.91
N VAL A 98 2.02 5.42 -12.04
CA VAL A 98 2.96 5.23 -10.93
C VAL A 98 4.06 4.25 -11.34
N ILE A 99 5.27 4.77 -11.54
CA ILE A 99 6.45 3.99 -11.97
C ILE A 99 6.97 3.11 -10.82
N ASP A 100 7.06 3.68 -9.62
CA ASP A 100 7.63 3.02 -8.45
C ASP A 100 6.59 2.94 -7.33
N GLN A 101 6.04 1.74 -7.14
CA GLN A 101 5.06 1.47 -6.10
C GLN A 101 5.61 1.70 -4.70
N GLY A 102 6.85 1.29 -4.44
CA GLY A 102 7.47 1.38 -3.13
C GLY A 102 7.74 2.83 -2.76
N ALA A 103 8.24 3.63 -3.70
CA ALA A 103 8.40 5.08 -3.51
C ALA A 103 7.06 5.77 -3.29
N ARG A 104 6.01 5.40 -4.05
CA ARG A 104 4.66 5.95 -3.85
C ARG A 104 4.09 5.59 -2.48
N ALA A 105 4.27 4.35 -2.03
CA ALA A 105 3.86 3.91 -0.71
C ALA A 105 4.60 4.65 0.40
N LEU A 106 5.93 4.81 0.26
CA LEU A 106 6.76 5.56 1.20
C LEU A 106 6.29 7.02 1.30
N SER A 107 6.03 7.67 0.16
CA SER A 107 5.49 9.04 0.12
C SER A 107 4.17 9.14 0.87
N VAL A 108 3.25 8.19 0.67
CA VAL A 108 1.98 8.16 1.41
C VAL A 108 2.22 8.03 2.92
N ILE A 109 3.05 7.08 3.36
CA ILE A 109 3.28 6.88 4.79
C ILE A 109 3.99 8.08 5.43
N ALA A 110 5.01 8.63 4.77
CA ALA A 110 5.74 9.79 5.26
C ALA A 110 4.84 11.03 5.43
N SER A 111 3.87 11.24 4.52
CA SER A 111 2.93 12.37 4.62
C SER A 111 1.88 12.22 5.72
N LEU A 112 1.68 11.01 6.26
CA LEU A 112 0.66 10.73 7.29
C LEU A 112 1.27 10.58 8.69
N LEU A 113 2.51 10.13 8.76
CA LEU A 113 3.23 9.84 10.01
C LEU A 113 3.48 11.13 10.80
N GLY A 114 2.89 11.23 11.99
CA GLY A 114 3.06 12.38 12.87
C GLY A 114 2.34 13.67 12.45
N LEU A 115 1.49 13.64 11.41
CA LEU A 115 0.87 14.83 10.81
C LEU A 115 0.20 15.79 11.82
N GLU A 116 -0.53 15.30 12.83
CA GLU A 116 -1.19 16.17 13.82
C GLU A 116 -0.20 16.95 14.72
N GLY A 117 1.01 16.43 14.91
CA GLY A 117 2.05 17.00 15.79
C GLY A 117 3.23 17.63 15.05
N GLU A 118 3.24 17.60 13.71
CA GLU A 118 4.40 17.89 12.86
C GLU A 118 5.13 19.18 13.22
N LYS A 119 4.40 20.29 13.42
CA LYS A 119 4.99 21.62 13.74
C LYS A 119 5.81 21.66 15.03
N LYS A 120 5.60 20.71 15.94
CA LYS A 120 6.28 20.64 17.25
C LYS A 120 7.33 19.54 17.30
N MET A 121 7.47 18.75 16.24
CA MET A 121 8.42 17.64 16.20
C MET A 121 9.83 18.15 15.93
N THR A 122 10.79 17.63 16.69
CA THR A 122 12.21 17.79 16.39
C THR A 122 12.65 16.74 15.36
N GLU A 123 13.83 16.92 14.76
CA GLU A 123 14.43 15.89 13.89
C GLU A 123 14.60 14.54 14.61
N GLU A 124 14.88 14.57 15.92
CA GLU A 124 15.00 13.37 16.74
C GLU A 124 13.66 12.63 16.89
N ASP A 125 12.56 13.37 17.03
CA ASP A 125 11.22 12.78 17.13
C ASP A 125 10.80 12.14 15.80
N VAL A 126 11.10 12.81 14.68
CA VAL A 126 10.88 12.25 13.33
C VAL A 126 11.70 10.98 13.16
N LYS A 127 12.97 10.99 13.57
CA LYS A 127 13.84 9.81 13.48
C LYS A 127 13.29 8.64 14.30
N LYS A 128 12.83 8.89 15.54
CA LYS A 128 12.20 7.85 16.37
C LYS A 128 10.98 7.22 15.71
N LEU A 129 10.17 8.00 14.98
CA LEU A 129 9.01 7.48 14.25
C LEU A 129 9.44 6.63 13.05
N ILE A 130 10.44 7.08 12.29
CA ILE A 130 10.97 6.33 11.14
C ILE A 130 11.62 5.02 11.59
N ASP A 131 12.35 5.04 12.70
CA ASP A 131 13.03 3.87 13.27
C ASP A 131 12.05 2.76 13.72
N GLN A 132 10.75 3.06 13.87
CA GLN A 132 9.71 2.05 14.10
C GLN A 132 9.47 1.15 12.87
N ILE A 133 9.91 1.56 11.68
CA ILE A 133 9.85 0.76 10.46
C ILE A 133 11.04 -0.19 10.43
N ALA A 134 10.84 -1.39 10.99
CA ALA A 134 11.91 -2.39 11.16
C ALA A 134 12.61 -2.84 9.85
N ASP A 135 11.89 -2.89 8.73
CA ASP A 135 12.45 -3.27 7.43
C ASP A 135 11.78 -2.46 6.30
N PRO A 136 12.32 -1.29 5.94
CA PRO A 136 11.74 -0.45 4.90
C PRO A 136 11.69 -1.14 3.53
N VAL A 137 12.73 -1.90 3.15
CA VAL A 137 12.79 -2.53 1.82
C VAL A 137 11.78 -3.67 1.72
N GLY A 138 11.75 -4.57 2.71
CA GLY A 138 10.78 -5.66 2.73
C GLY A 138 9.35 -5.21 2.98
N THR A 139 9.15 -4.01 3.56
CA THR A 139 7.82 -3.40 3.72
C THR A 139 7.33 -2.76 2.42
N PHE A 140 8.11 -1.86 1.81
CA PHE A 140 7.65 -1.06 0.68
C PHE A 140 7.89 -1.69 -0.69
N TYR A 141 8.87 -2.58 -0.83
CA TYR A 141 9.29 -3.16 -2.12
C TYR A 141 9.11 -4.68 -2.21
N ARG A 142 8.29 -5.26 -1.33
CA ARG A 142 8.12 -6.72 -1.21
C ARG A 142 7.87 -7.46 -2.52
N PHE A 143 7.08 -6.86 -3.41
CA PHE A 143 6.67 -7.47 -4.69
C PHE A 143 7.14 -6.68 -5.91
N SER A 144 7.79 -5.53 -5.70
CA SER A 144 8.06 -4.56 -6.76
C SER A 144 9.53 -4.14 -6.85
N LEU A 145 10.41 -4.66 -5.98
CA LEU A 145 11.84 -4.33 -5.98
C LEU A 145 12.51 -4.48 -7.37
N PRO A 146 12.31 -5.58 -8.13
CA PRO A 146 12.98 -5.72 -9.42
C PRO A 146 12.51 -4.71 -10.49
N SER A 147 11.25 -4.25 -10.39
CA SER A 147 10.66 -3.27 -11.29
C SER A 147 10.78 -1.83 -10.79
N SER A 148 11.35 -1.61 -9.61
CA SER A 148 11.46 -0.29 -8.99
C SER A 148 12.62 0.52 -9.56
N LEU A 149 12.72 1.79 -9.16
CA LEU A 149 13.88 2.62 -9.50
C LEU A 149 15.16 2.14 -8.78
N LEU A 150 15.01 1.47 -7.63
CA LEU A 150 16.13 0.92 -6.85
C LEU A 150 16.71 -0.36 -7.46
N ARG A 151 15.86 -1.24 -7.98
CA ARG A 151 16.19 -2.55 -8.60
C ARG A 151 16.91 -3.55 -7.70
N ARG A 152 18.18 -3.29 -7.35
CA ARG A 152 19.02 -4.18 -6.53
C ARG A 152 19.91 -3.39 -5.60
N LYS A 153 20.36 -4.04 -4.52
CA LYS A 153 21.43 -3.49 -3.67
C LYS A 153 22.66 -3.23 -4.54
N ARG A 154 23.31 -2.08 -4.34
CA ARG A 154 24.61 -1.79 -4.93
C ARG A 154 25.58 -2.91 -4.50
N MET A 155 26.18 -3.57 -5.48
CA MET A 155 27.26 -4.52 -5.22
C MET A 155 28.52 -3.70 -5.00
N GLU A 156 29.15 -3.87 -3.86
CA GLU A 156 30.52 -3.39 -3.59
C GLU A 156 31.53 -4.34 -4.21
#